data_AF-A0A9Q1EUG4-F1
#
_entry.id   AF-A0A9Q1EUG4-F1
#
_cell.length_a   1.000
_cell.length_b   1.000
_cell.length_c   1.000
_cell.angle_alpha   90.00
_cell.angle_beta   90.00
_cell.angle_gamma   90.00
#
_symmetry.space_group_name_H-M   'P 1'
#
loop_
_entity.id
_entity.type
_entity.pdbx_description
1 polymer ?
#
loop_
_entity_poly.entity_id
_entity_poly.type
_entity_poly.pdbx_seq_one_letter_code
_entity_poly.pdbx_strand_id
1 'polypeptide(L)'
;MSSPGPHAILLVLQIGRFTEEEQRSVELIQNIFQSDAAQYTILIFTHADKLKRESFQDFISKQDKKIQDLLERFDRRVLPFNNGDSEDHGQVANLLEMIDHMLAHREKPYFTSQAFQNMDKALAVFQQEHLEENWERIEREKKCAIEKLEADWTDFYTQMTDKRQEAELKKRHIKQNIKMLSVRMAEVEQELKVETRKLKKLKNTRKQRENKYRKKTHSEIRRVEEEIVDRYSMNARQGSSDFLRRNALIILGGGALLASGVGIGAGVAVMTASAPAAAAAATCTGGLAVLYSVINAGAVCSESLIYPKVA
;
A
#
# COMPACT_ATOMS: atom_id res chain seq x y z
N MET A 1 18.68 2.46 47.65
CA MET A 1 19.45 3.01 48.80
C MET A 1 18.53 3.93 49.58
N SER A 2 18.70 4.03 50.90
CA SER A 2 17.87 4.88 51.76
C SER A 2 18.19 6.37 51.52
N SER A 3 17.56 6.98 50.52
CA SER A 3 17.59 8.43 50.26
C SER A 3 16.28 9.03 50.79
N PRO A 4 16.30 10.18 51.49
CA PRO A 4 17.44 11.08 51.77
C PRO A 4 18.35 10.64 52.94
N GLY A 5 18.01 9.55 53.62
CA GLY A 5 18.79 8.94 54.71
C GLY A 5 17.95 7.99 55.56
N PRO A 6 18.54 7.27 56.53
CA PRO A 6 17.80 6.37 57.42
C PRO A 6 17.01 7.13 58.51
N HIS A 7 15.78 6.68 58.80
CA HIS A 7 14.92 7.26 59.85
C HIS A 7 15.37 6.85 61.26
N ALA A 8 15.89 5.62 61.39
CA ALA A 8 16.48 5.11 62.62
C ALA A 8 17.68 4.22 62.27
N ILE A 9 18.68 4.23 63.13
CA ILE A 9 19.83 3.34 63.08
C ILE A 9 19.73 2.40 64.26
N LEU A 10 19.68 1.09 64.02
CA LEU A 10 19.56 0.10 65.09
C LEU A 10 20.95 -0.44 65.41
N LEU A 11 21.38 -0.26 66.66
CA LEU A 11 22.60 -0.89 67.15
C LEU A 11 22.24 -2.11 68.00
N VAL A 12 22.63 -3.29 67.52
CA VAL A 12 22.21 -4.57 68.10
C VAL A 12 23.33 -5.14 68.98
N LEU A 13 22.99 -5.41 70.25
CA LEU A 13 23.84 -6.04 71.26
C LEU A 13 23.18 -7.32 71.78
N GLN A 14 23.94 -8.27 72.33
CA GLN A 14 23.42 -9.53 72.86
C GLN A 14 23.40 -9.53 74.40
N ILE A 15 22.36 -10.09 75.00
CA ILE A 15 22.27 -10.28 76.45
C ILE A 15 23.14 -11.48 76.87
N GLY A 16 23.97 -11.27 77.90
CA GLY A 16 24.74 -12.32 78.59
C GLY A 16 26.20 -12.47 78.16
N ARG A 17 26.68 -11.72 77.16
CA ARG A 17 28.11 -11.59 76.83
C ARG A 17 28.42 -10.12 76.56
N PHE A 18 29.34 -9.59 77.37
CA PHE A 18 30.04 -8.33 77.12
C PHE A 18 31.54 -8.63 77.31
N THR A 19 32.11 -9.36 76.35
CA THR A 19 33.54 -9.67 76.32
C THR A 19 34.37 -8.41 76.06
N GLU A 20 35.68 -8.45 76.30
CA GLU A 20 36.57 -7.33 75.96
C GLU A 20 36.49 -6.94 74.48
N GLU A 21 36.19 -7.88 73.59
CA GLU A 21 36.04 -7.66 72.15
C GLU A 21 34.77 -6.86 71.83
N GLU A 22 33.67 -7.15 72.52
CA GLU A 22 32.42 -6.40 72.43
C GLU A 22 32.58 -4.99 73.02
N GLN A 23 33.36 -4.83 74.10
CA GLN A 23 33.69 -3.51 74.64
C GLN A 23 34.53 -2.66 73.67
N ARG A 24 35.52 -3.24 72.98
CA ARG A 24 36.28 -2.54 71.92
C ARG A 24 35.38 -2.15 70.74
N SER A 25 34.40 -2.99 70.44
CA SER A 25 33.39 -2.70 69.42
C SER A 25 32.51 -1.52 69.83
N VAL A 26 32.09 -1.45 71.10
CA VAL A 26 31.36 -0.30 71.67
C VAL A 26 32.19 0.99 71.59
N GLU A 27 33.49 0.94 71.92
CA GLU A 27 34.39 2.09 71.78
C GLU A 27 34.54 2.54 70.32
N LEU A 28 34.68 1.58 69.39
CA LEU A 28 34.74 1.88 67.95
C LEU A 28 33.43 2.52 67.46
N ILE A 29 32.29 2.00 67.89
CA ILE A 29 30.97 2.56 67.60
C ILE A 29 30.85 3.98 68.15
N GLN A 30 31.28 4.21 69.39
CA GLN A 30 31.34 5.56 69.97
C GLN A 30 32.24 6.52 69.17
N ASN A 31 33.27 6.02 68.49
CA ASN A 31 34.15 6.84 67.67
C ASN A 31 33.60 7.09 66.25
N ILE A 32 32.91 6.10 65.66
CA ILE A 32 32.35 6.19 64.31
C ILE A 32 31.07 7.02 64.28
N PHE A 33 30.20 6.85 65.27
CA PHE A 33 28.93 7.57 65.35
C PHE A 33 29.17 8.98 65.87
N GLN A 34 29.29 9.93 64.96
CA GLN A 34 29.28 11.36 65.25
C GLN A 34 28.07 11.73 66.13
N SER A 35 28.15 12.85 66.86
CA SER A 35 27.08 13.36 67.75
C SER A 35 25.70 13.32 67.10
N ASP A 36 25.64 13.59 65.80
CA ASP A 36 24.39 13.71 65.06
C ASP A 36 23.79 12.36 64.67
N ALA A 37 24.61 11.30 64.54
CA ALA A 37 24.11 9.95 64.25
C ALA A 37 23.56 9.27 65.51
N ALA A 38 24.14 9.58 66.68
CA ALA A 38 23.66 9.06 67.96
C ALA A 38 22.21 9.45 68.25
N GLN A 39 21.82 10.63 67.79
CA GLN A 39 20.46 11.18 67.88
C GLN A 39 19.39 10.35 67.14
N TYR A 40 19.77 9.60 66.09
CA TYR A 40 18.88 8.71 65.34
C TYR A 40 19.11 7.23 65.66
N THR A 41 19.91 6.92 66.68
CA THR A 41 20.28 5.55 67.01
C THR A 41 19.45 5.02 68.19
N ILE A 42 19.00 3.78 68.06
CA ILE A 42 18.31 3.00 69.11
C ILE A 42 19.14 1.75 69.39
N LEU A 43 19.35 1.46 70.67
CA LEU A 43 20.03 0.26 71.13
C LEU A 43 19.04 -0.91 71.26
N ILE A 44 19.34 -2.03 70.62
CA ILE A 44 18.54 -3.25 70.66
C ILE A 44 19.33 -4.33 71.39
N PHE A 45 18.78 -4.83 72.49
CA PHE A 45 19.37 -5.94 73.25
C PHE A 45 18.66 -7.24 72.90
N THR A 46 19.29 -8.05 72.06
CA THR A 46 18.78 -9.36 71.65
C THR A 46 19.01 -10.42 72.72
N HIS A 47 18.30 -11.54 72.58
CA HIS A 47 18.26 -12.63 73.55
C HIS A 47 17.62 -12.24 74.89
N ALA A 48 16.54 -11.45 74.84
CA ALA A 48 15.77 -11.07 76.02
C ALA A 48 15.22 -12.28 76.79
N ASP A 49 15.01 -13.41 76.11
CA ASP A 49 14.65 -14.71 76.70
C ASP A 49 15.67 -15.20 77.77
N LYS A 50 16.94 -14.81 77.64
CA LYS A 50 18.00 -15.21 78.58
C LYS A 50 17.92 -14.51 79.93
N LEU A 51 17.12 -13.44 80.06
CA LEU A 51 16.93 -12.71 81.32
C LEU A 51 16.15 -13.53 82.36
N LYS A 52 15.46 -14.61 81.95
CA LYS A 52 14.70 -15.52 82.83
C LYS A 52 13.76 -14.80 83.81
N ARG A 53 14.19 -14.55 85.05
CA ARG A 53 13.40 -13.92 86.13
C ARG A 53 13.81 -12.47 86.42
N GLU A 54 14.85 -11.98 85.75
CA GLU A 54 15.34 -10.61 85.89
C GLU A 54 14.59 -9.69 84.92
N SER A 55 14.19 -8.50 85.38
CA SER A 55 13.62 -7.51 84.48
C SER A 55 14.71 -6.89 83.60
N PHE A 56 14.38 -6.47 82.38
CA PHE A 56 15.35 -5.81 81.51
C PHE A 56 15.94 -4.53 82.14
N GLN A 57 15.15 -3.80 82.93
CA GLN A 57 15.61 -2.61 83.66
C GLN A 57 16.66 -2.98 84.72
N ASP A 58 16.45 -4.06 85.47
CA ASP A 58 17.42 -4.55 86.45
C ASP A 58 18.71 -4.99 85.78
N PHE A 59 18.62 -5.72 84.66
CA PHE A 59 19.77 -6.12 83.88
C PHE A 59 20.58 -4.91 83.41
N ILE A 60 19.93 -3.90 82.84
CA ILE A 60 20.57 -2.68 82.35
C ILE A 60 21.23 -1.90 83.48
N SER A 61 20.60 -1.80 84.66
CA SER A 61 21.17 -1.07 85.80
C SER A 61 22.45 -1.69 86.37
N LYS A 62 22.65 -3.00 86.17
CA LYS A 62 23.84 -3.74 86.64
C LYS A 62 25.01 -3.74 85.65
N GLN A 63 24.83 -3.16 84.46
CA GLN A 63 25.88 -3.15 83.44
C GLN A 63 27.05 -2.23 83.79
N ASP A 64 28.22 -2.58 83.28
CA ASP A 64 29.46 -1.82 83.44
C ASP A 64 29.35 -0.37 82.97
N LYS A 65 30.22 0.49 83.52
CA LYS A 65 30.26 1.92 83.22
C LYS A 65 30.30 2.23 81.72
N LYS A 66 31.05 1.46 80.91
CA LYS A 66 31.12 1.67 79.46
C LYS A 66 29.76 1.52 78.76
N ILE A 67 28.92 0.59 79.24
CA ILE A 67 27.58 0.39 78.71
C ILE A 67 26.67 1.50 79.24
N GLN A 68 26.80 1.92 80.50
CA GLN A 68 26.07 3.08 81.01
C GLN A 68 26.37 4.35 80.19
N ASP A 69 27.65 4.61 79.89
CA ASP A 69 28.08 5.74 79.08
C ASP A 69 27.49 5.65 77.65
N LEU A 70 27.38 4.44 77.08
CA LEU A 70 26.74 4.19 75.79
C LEU A 70 25.23 4.46 75.85
N LEU A 71 24.56 4.01 76.90
CA LEU A 71 23.13 4.22 77.11
C LEU A 71 22.82 5.71 77.22
N GLU A 72 23.60 6.45 77.99
CA GLU A 72 23.46 7.90 78.14
C GLU A 72 23.66 8.62 76.79
N ARG A 73 24.67 8.22 76.01
CA ARG A 73 24.93 8.81 74.70
C ARG A 73 23.79 8.66 73.70
N PHE A 74 22.98 7.61 73.83
CA PHE A 74 21.80 7.38 72.99
C PHE A 74 20.48 7.75 73.73
N ASP A 75 20.54 8.65 74.70
CA ASP A 75 19.42 9.11 75.55
C ASP A 75 18.56 7.97 76.13
N ARG A 76 19.22 6.85 76.46
CA ARG A 76 18.60 5.64 77.01
C ARG A 76 17.50 5.05 76.12
N ARG A 77 17.54 5.27 74.81
CA ARG A 77 16.71 4.58 73.82
C ARG A 77 17.16 3.12 73.69
N VAL A 78 16.66 2.26 74.58
CA VAL A 78 16.92 0.83 74.59
C VAL A 78 15.66 0.00 74.52
N LEU A 79 15.72 -1.09 73.77
CA LEU A 79 14.65 -2.09 73.73
C LEU A 79 15.21 -3.51 73.83
N PRO A 80 14.62 -4.40 74.65
CA PRO A 80 14.91 -5.82 74.61
C PRO A 80 14.19 -6.47 73.42
N PHE A 81 14.86 -7.39 72.74
CA PHE A 81 14.32 -8.18 71.64
C PHE A 81 14.54 -9.67 71.88
N ASN A 82 13.49 -10.46 71.71
CA ASN A 82 13.54 -11.92 71.66
C ASN A 82 13.28 -12.40 70.24
N ASN A 83 14.35 -12.60 69.48
CA ASN A 83 14.28 -13.09 68.10
C ASN A 83 13.78 -14.56 68.00
N GLY A 84 13.66 -15.27 69.12
CA GLY A 84 13.11 -16.63 69.17
C GLY A 84 11.58 -16.67 69.27
N ASP A 85 10.94 -15.53 69.51
CA ASP A 85 9.48 -15.40 69.60
C ASP A 85 8.96 -14.55 68.45
N SER A 86 8.69 -15.21 67.32
CA SER A 86 8.28 -14.55 66.08
C SER A 86 6.83 -14.07 66.07
N GLU A 87 6.01 -14.48 67.04
CA GLU A 87 4.58 -14.12 67.13
C GLU A 87 4.36 -12.87 68.00
N ASP A 88 5.36 -12.45 68.77
CA ASP A 88 5.28 -11.24 69.59
C ASP A 88 5.45 -9.96 68.74
N HIS A 89 4.33 -9.52 68.16
CA HIS A 89 4.23 -8.24 67.45
C HIS A 89 4.37 -7.02 68.38
N GLY A 90 4.29 -7.20 69.70
CA GLY A 90 4.43 -6.13 70.68
C GLY A 90 5.85 -5.53 70.71
N GLN A 91 6.88 -6.35 70.50
CA GLN A 91 8.27 -5.87 70.41
C GLN A 91 8.48 -4.93 69.23
N VAL A 92 7.87 -5.25 68.08
CA VAL A 92 7.93 -4.41 66.89
C VAL A 92 7.13 -3.12 67.09
N ALA A 93 5.95 -3.21 67.71
CA ALA A 93 5.15 -2.03 68.04
C ALA A 93 5.92 -1.05 68.95
N ASN A 94 6.59 -1.56 69.99
CA ASN A 94 7.42 -0.75 70.89
C ASN A 94 8.61 -0.11 70.16
N LEU A 95 9.20 -0.81 69.19
CA LEU A 95 10.27 -0.26 68.35
C LEU A 95 9.76 0.90 67.50
N LEU A 96 8.63 0.73 66.83
CA LEU A 96 8.03 1.78 66.01
C LEU A 96 7.63 3.00 66.86
N GLU A 97 7.02 2.78 68.04
CA GLU A 97 6.67 3.86 68.96
C GLU A 97 7.92 4.63 69.45
N MET A 98 9.02 3.92 69.74
CA MET A 98 10.30 4.54 70.09
C MET A 98 10.87 5.36 68.93
N ILE A 99 10.77 4.86 67.69
CA ILE A 99 11.20 5.60 66.49
C ILE A 99 10.35 6.86 66.32
N ASP A 100 9.03 6.75 66.43
CA ASP A 100 8.12 7.89 66.30
C ASP A 100 8.40 8.95 67.36
N HIS A 101 8.59 8.55 68.62
CA HIS A 101 8.96 9.47 69.70
C HIS A 101 10.32 10.12 69.47
N MET A 102 11.31 9.36 68.98
CA MET A 102 12.64 9.86 68.63
C MET A 102 12.59 10.91 67.52
N LEU A 103 11.63 10.82 66.59
CA LEU A 103 11.51 11.71 65.44
C LEU A 103 10.53 12.88 65.66
N ALA A 104 9.58 12.77 66.60
CA ALA A 104 8.46 13.71 66.79
C ALA A 104 8.85 15.19 66.96
N HIS A 105 10.04 15.47 67.51
CA HIS A 105 10.50 16.83 67.81
C HIS A 105 11.70 17.26 66.96
N ARG A 106 12.05 16.51 65.91
CA ARG A 106 13.21 16.79 65.06
C ARG A 106 12.80 17.62 63.85
N GLU A 107 13.67 18.56 63.48
CA GLU A 107 13.52 19.34 62.25
C GLU A 107 13.57 18.45 61.00
N LYS A 108 14.38 17.37 61.05
CA LYS A 108 14.49 16.38 59.98
C LYS A 108 14.07 15.01 60.50
N PRO A 109 13.15 14.30 59.81
CA PRO A 109 12.71 12.97 60.24
C PRO A 109 13.70 11.84 59.87
N TYR A 110 14.92 12.17 59.43
CA TYR A 110 15.93 11.19 59.01
C TYR A 110 17.34 11.71 59.26
N PHE A 111 18.29 10.78 59.46
CA PHE A 111 19.70 11.08 59.56
C PHE A 111 20.27 11.50 58.20
N THR A 112 21.01 12.60 58.17
CA THR A 112 21.70 13.09 56.96
C THR A 112 23.18 13.33 57.28
N SER A 113 24.05 12.96 56.35
CA SER A 113 25.50 13.22 56.41
C SER A 113 25.97 13.83 55.10
N GLN A 114 27.17 14.40 55.07
CA GLN A 114 27.75 14.95 53.84
C GLN A 114 27.78 13.92 52.69
N ALA A 115 28.01 12.64 53.01
CA ALA A 115 27.99 11.57 52.03
C ALA A 115 26.59 11.36 51.43
N PHE A 116 25.54 11.36 52.24
CA PHE A 116 24.15 11.26 51.75
C PHE A 116 23.76 12.47 50.90
N GLN A 117 24.11 13.69 51.35
CA GLN A 117 23.84 14.91 50.58
C GLN A 117 24.58 14.95 49.25
N ASN A 118 25.83 14.50 49.21
CA ASN A 118 26.60 14.42 47.98
C ASN A 118 26.04 13.35 47.03
N MET A 119 25.57 12.22 47.58
CA MET A 119 24.93 11.17 46.81
C MET A 119 23.60 11.63 46.19
N ASP A 120 22.76 12.32 46.97
CA ASP A 120 21.49 12.88 46.47
C ASP A 120 21.74 13.94 45.38
N LYS A 121 22.75 14.80 45.57
CA LYS A 121 23.17 15.79 44.54
C LYS A 121 23.67 15.10 43.28
N ALA A 122 24.52 14.09 43.40
CA ALA A 122 25.01 13.34 42.24
C ALA A 122 23.86 12.65 41.50
N LEU A 123 22.93 12.03 42.23
CA LEU A 123 21.76 11.41 41.64
C LEU A 123 20.87 12.43 40.91
N ALA A 124 20.66 13.62 41.49
CA ALA A 124 19.91 14.70 40.87
C ALA A 124 20.58 15.20 39.58
N VAL A 125 21.91 15.36 39.58
CA VAL A 125 22.69 15.73 38.38
C VAL A 125 22.53 14.66 37.30
N PHE A 126 22.73 13.38 37.62
CA PHE A 126 22.55 12.30 36.64
C PHE A 126 21.13 12.23 36.07
N GLN A 127 20.11 12.45 36.91
CA GLN A 127 18.73 12.49 36.46
C GLN A 127 18.49 13.67 35.51
N GLN A 128 19.03 14.84 35.84
CA GLN A 128 18.89 16.03 35.01
C GLN A 128 19.61 15.88 33.66
N GLU A 129 20.86 15.41 33.65
CA GLU A 129 21.60 15.10 32.42
C GLU A 129 20.83 14.12 31.54
N HIS A 130 20.27 13.05 32.12
CA HIS A 130 19.48 12.09 31.35
C HIS A 130 18.20 12.69 30.76
N LEU A 131 17.53 13.59 31.50
CA LEU A 131 16.36 14.32 31.01
C LEU A 131 16.74 15.27 29.86
N GLU A 132 17.86 15.98 29.98
CA GLU A 132 18.39 16.87 28.94
C GLU A 132 18.79 16.09 27.67
N GLU A 133 19.52 14.98 27.79
CA GLU A 133 19.86 14.10 26.67
C GLU A 133 18.60 13.56 25.97
N ASN A 134 17.60 13.14 26.76
CA ASN A 134 16.34 12.63 26.20
C ASN A 134 15.56 13.74 25.49
N TRP A 135 15.52 14.95 26.05
CA TRP A 135 14.91 16.12 25.41
C TRP A 135 15.59 16.46 24.09
N GLU A 136 16.92 16.52 24.06
CA GLU A 136 17.70 16.76 22.84
C GLU A 136 17.50 15.67 21.79
N ARG A 137 17.34 14.41 22.21
CA ARG A 137 17.02 13.30 21.29
C ARG A 137 15.64 13.49 20.66
N ILE A 138 14.62 13.77 21.47
CA ILE A 138 13.25 14.01 20.98
C ILE A 138 13.21 15.20 20.02
N GLU A 139 13.94 16.28 20.32
CA GLU A 139 13.99 17.47 19.48
C GLU A 139 14.66 17.19 18.12
N ARG A 140 15.74 16.41 18.11
CA ARG A 140 16.40 15.95 16.87
C ARG A 140 15.50 15.04 16.04
N GLU A 141 14.78 14.12 16.67
CA GLU A 141 13.84 13.22 15.98
C GLU A 141 12.69 14.01 15.35
N LYS A 142 12.11 14.96 16.08
CA LYS A 142 11.09 15.88 15.54
C LYS A 142 11.61 16.66 14.34
N LYS A 143 12.80 17.25 14.44
CA LYS A 143 13.41 18.01 13.36
C LYS A 143 13.65 17.14 12.12
N CYS A 144 14.22 15.95 12.29
CA CYS A 144 14.44 15.01 11.19
C CYS A 144 13.13 14.54 10.54
N ALA A 145 12.06 14.35 11.32
CA ALA A 145 10.75 13.99 10.80
C ALA A 145 10.12 15.13 9.96
N ILE A 146 10.26 16.38 10.41
CA ILE A 146 9.79 17.55 9.65
C ILE A 146 10.58 17.69 8.35
N GLU A 147 11.92 17.60 8.38
CA GLU A 147 12.75 17.68 7.18
C GLU A 147 12.41 16.59 6.15
N LYS A 148 12.14 15.37 6.60
CA LYS A 148 11.68 14.27 5.72
C LYS A 148 10.32 14.57 5.10
N LEU A 149 9.37 15.03 5.91
CA LEU A 149 8.03 15.38 5.42
C LEU A 149 8.09 16.51 4.39
N GLU A 150 8.92 17.52 4.61
CA GLU A 150 9.15 18.62 3.67
C GLU A 150 9.81 18.12 2.37
N ALA A 151 10.81 17.24 2.47
CA ALA A 151 11.45 16.64 1.31
C ALA A 151 10.47 15.80 0.48
N ASP A 152 9.73 14.89 1.13
CA ASP A 152 8.71 14.05 0.47
C ASP A 152 7.63 14.90 -0.18
N TRP A 153 7.21 15.99 0.47
CA TRP A 153 6.28 16.95 -0.10
C TRP A 153 6.88 17.63 -1.32
N THR A 154 8.12 18.11 -1.25
CA THR A 154 8.75 18.74 -2.41
C THR A 154 8.88 17.79 -3.60
N ASP A 155 9.27 16.53 -3.38
CA ASP A 155 9.38 15.50 -4.43
C ASP A 155 8.01 15.14 -5.03
N PHE A 156 6.98 15.03 -4.20
CA PHE A 156 5.62 14.81 -4.68
C PHE A 156 5.14 15.95 -5.59
N TYR A 157 5.40 17.21 -5.20
CA TYR A 157 4.99 18.39 -5.96
C TYR A 157 5.74 18.50 -7.28
N THR A 158 7.07 18.30 -7.28
CA THR A 158 7.88 18.33 -8.51
C THR A 158 7.42 17.25 -9.49
N GLN A 159 7.20 16.02 -9.02
CA GLN A 159 6.72 14.93 -9.85
C GLN A 159 5.37 15.26 -10.51
N MET A 160 4.44 15.82 -9.74
CA MET A 160 3.13 16.24 -10.26
C MET A 160 3.25 17.37 -11.28
N THR A 161 4.15 18.34 -11.07
CA THR A 161 4.40 19.40 -12.04
C THR A 161 5.03 18.89 -13.33
N ASP A 162 5.98 17.96 -13.24
CA ASP A 162 6.66 17.38 -14.40
C ASP A 162 5.70 16.58 -15.27
N LYS A 163 4.88 15.71 -14.65
CA LYS A 163 3.82 14.96 -15.34
C LYS A 163 2.84 15.91 -16.05
N ARG A 164 2.49 17.03 -15.42
CA ARG A 164 1.61 18.04 -16.02
C ARG A 164 2.28 18.72 -17.21
N GLN A 165 3.55 19.08 -17.11
CA GLN A 165 4.31 19.67 -18.22
C GLN A 165 4.45 18.68 -19.39
N GLU A 166 4.73 17.41 -19.11
CA GLU A 166 4.84 16.36 -20.12
C GLU A 166 3.51 16.14 -20.86
N ALA A 167 2.39 16.10 -20.12
CA ALA A 167 1.06 15.99 -20.71
C ALA A 167 0.74 17.21 -21.61
N GLU A 168 1.12 18.42 -21.20
CA GLU A 168 0.95 19.63 -22.02
C GLU A 168 1.80 19.60 -23.29
N LEU A 169 3.05 19.11 -23.22
CA LEU A 169 3.90 18.93 -24.40
C LEU A 169 3.30 17.91 -25.37
N LYS A 170 2.85 16.75 -24.86
CA LYS A 170 2.14 15.73 -25.64
C LYS A 170 0.87 16.30 -26.29
N LYS A 171 0.08 17.07 -25.54
CA LYS A 171 -1.12 17.74 -26.04
C LYS A 171 -0.82 18.74 -27.16
N ARG A 172 0.25 19.53 -27.04
CA ARG A 172 0.70 20.44 -28.11
C ARG A 172 1.09 19.67 -29.36
N HIS A 173 1.85 18.58 -29.21
CA HIS A 173 2.27 17.75 -30.33
C HIS A 173 1.07 17.12 -31.06
N ILE A 174 0.14 16.52 -30.31
CA ILE A 174 -1.10 15.96 -30.87
C ILE A 174 -1.90 17.05 -31.60
N LYS A 175 -2.03 18.25 -31.02
CA LYS A 175 -2.74 19.38 -31.63
C LYS A 175 -2.08 19.81 -32.96
N GLN A 176 -0.75 19.84 -33.03
CA GLN A 176 -0.02 20.12 -34.26
C GLN A 176 -0.24 19.03 -35.31
N ASN A 177 -0.20 17.76 -34.91
CA ASN A 177 -0.42 16.64 -35.82
C ASN A 177 -1.85 16.64 -36.39
N ILE A 178 -2.87 16.88 -35.56
CA ILE A 178 -4.26 17.01 -36.02
C ILE A 178 -4.39 18.14 -37.04
N LYS A 179 -3.76 19.30 -36.78
CA LYS A 179 -3.77 20.43 -37.72
C LYS A 179 -3.13 20.04 -39.05
N MET A 180 -1.97 19.40 -39.04
CA MET A 180 -1.29 18.93 -40.25
C MET A 180 -2.13 17.91 -41.03
N LEU A 181 -2.72 16.93 -40.33
CA LEU A 181 -3.58 15.91 -40.95
C LEU A 181 -4.82 16.54 -41.58
N SER A 182 -5.43 17.54 -40.95
CA SER A 182 -6.61 18.23 -41.52
C SER A 182 -6.31 18.91 -42.86
N VAL A 183 -5.09 19.47 -43.01
CA VAL A 183 -4.65 20.08 -44.26
C VAL A 183 -4.45 19.01 -45.34
N ARG A 184 -3.74 17.92 -45.02
CA ARG A 184 -3.54 16.81 -45.96
C ARG A 184 -4.84 16.13 -46.39
N MET A 185 -5.79 15.97 -45.46
CA MET A 185 -7.11 15.44 -45.79
C MET A 185 -7.83 16.33 -46.81
N ALA A 186 -7.75 17.66 -46.66
CA ALA A 186 -8.35 18.60 -47.60
C ALA A 186 -7.69 18.53 -48.99
N GLU A 187 -6.37 18.32 -49.07
CA GLU A 187 -5.64 18.11 -50.33
C GLU A 187 -6.13 16.85 -51.05
N VAL A 188 -6.17 15.71 -50.35
CA VAL A 188 -6.64 14.43 -50.91
C VAL A 188 -8.10 14.54 -51.36
N GLU A 189 -8.96 15.23 -50.60
CA GLU A 189 -10.34 15.48 -51.02
C GLU A 189 -10.42 16.28 -52.33
N GLN A 190 -9.56 17.27 -52.51
CA GLN A 190 -9.50 18.02 -53.77
C GLN A 190 -9.05 17.13 -54.93
N GLU A 191 -8.02 16.32 -54.74
CA GLU A 191 -7.54 15.37 -55.74
C GLU A 191 -8.63 14.37 -56.15
N LEU A 192 -9.34 13.81 -55.17
CA LEU A 192 -10.46 12.90 -55.40
C LEU A 192 -11.60 13.59 -56.18
N LYS A 193 -11.88 14.87 -55.87
CA LYS A 193 -12.86 15.68 -56.63
C LYS A 193 -12.42 15.87 -58.09
N VAL A 194 -11.13 16.02 -58.36
CA VAL A 194 -10.61 16.12 -59.74
C VAL A 194 -10.75 14.79 -60.48
N GLU A 195 -10.35 13.66 -59.87
CA GLU A 195 -10.42 12.36 -60.56
C GLU A 195 -11.83 11.85 -60.77
N THR A 196 -12.73 12.11 -59.83
CA THR A 196 -14.15 11.81 -60.03
C THR A 196 -14.73 12.60 -61.21
N ARG A 197 -14.33 13.86 -61.42
CA ARG A 197 -14.73 14.65 -62.60
C ARG A 197 -14.14 14.05 -63.89
N LYS A 198 -12.86 13.65 -63.90
CA LYS A 198 -12.25 12.99 -65.07
C LYS A 198 -12.97 11.68 -65.43
N LEU A 199 -13.25 10.84 -64.43
CA LEU A 199 -13.98 9.59 -64.61
C LEU A 199 -15.40 9.82 -65.16
N LYS A 200 -16.13 10.83 -64.67
CA LYS A 200 -17.44 11.21 -65.22
C LYS A 200 -17.35 11.60 -66.70
N LYS A 201 -16.35 12.41 -67.08
CA LYS A 201 -16.11 12.79 -68.49
C LYS A 201 -15.82 11.56 -69.35
N LEU A 202 -14.90 10.70 -68.92
CA LEU A 202 -14.56 9.46 -69.63
C LEU A 202 -15.77 8.53 -69.82
N LYS A 203 -16.58 8.33 -68.77
CA LYS A 203 -17.82 7.54 -68.84
C LYS A 203 -18.81 8.11 -69.84
N ASN A 204 -19.00 9.43 -69.85
CA ASN A 204 -19.89 10.10 -70.80
C ASN A 204 -19.39 9.93 -72.24
N THR A 205 -18.09 10.12 -72.49
CA THR A 205 -17.48 9.90 -73.81
C THR A 205 -17.62 8.44 -74.26
N ARG A 206 -17.41 7.48 -73.36
CA ARG A 206 -17.63 6.04 -73.66
C ARG A 206 -19.09 5.77 -74.02
N LYS A 207 -20.05 6.26 -73.24
CA LYS A 207 -21.50 6.13 -73.55
C LYS A 207 -21.88 6.77 -74.88
N GLN A 208 -21.32 7.93 -75.21
CA GLN A 208 -21.55 8.58 -76.50
C GLN A 208 -21.03 7.73 -77.67
N ARG A 209 -19.81 7.19 -77.55
CA ARG A 209 -19.24 6.28 -78.56
C ARG A 209 -20.08 5.03 -78.72
N GLU A 210 -20.49 4.41 -77.61
CA GLU A 210 -21.33 3.21 -77.62
C GLU A 210 -22.70 3.47 -78.25
N ASN A 211 -23.35 4.58 -77.91
CA ASN A 211 -24.60 4.99 -78.57
C ASN A 211 -24.41 5.27 -80.07
N LYS A 212 -23.26 5.83 -80.47
CA LYS A 212 -22.93 6.06 -81.89
C LYS A 212 -22.79 4.74 -82.65
N TYR A 213 -22.05 3.79 -82.09
CA TYR A 213 -21.95 2.44 -82.66
C TYR A 213 -23.32 1.76 -82.72
N ARG A 214 -24.10 1.78 -81.63
CA ARG A 214 -25.45 1.21 -81.59
C ARG A 214 -26.36 1.79 -82.67
N LYS A 215 -26.34 3.12 -82.89
CA LYS A 215 -27.11 3.76 -83.96
C LYS A 215 -26.65 3.30 -85.35
N LYS A 216 -25.33 3.20 -85.58
CA LYS A 216 -24.79 2.72 -86.86
C LYS A 216 -25.19 1.28 -87.13
N THR A 217 -25.01 0.39 -86.16
CA THR A 217 -25.44 -1.02 -86.24
C THR A 217 -26.94 -1.13 -86.50
N HIS A 218 -27.76 -0.33 -85.80
CA HIS A 218 -29.21 -0.34 -86.02
C HIS A 218 -29.59 0.15 -87.43
N SER A 219 -28.90 1.16 -87.97
CA SER A 219 -29.12 1.60 -89.36
C SER A 219 -28.67 0.58 -90.41
N GLU A 220 -27.60 -0.18 -90.13
CA GLU A 220 -27.12 -1.25 -91.01
C GLU A 220 -28.08 -2.45 -90.98
N ILE A 221 -28.55 -2.86 -89.79
CA ILE A 221 -29.60 -3.89 -89.64
C ILE A 221 -30.85 -3.49 -90.42
N ARG A 222 -31.34 -2.26 -90.23
CA ARG A 222 -32.53 -1.77 -90.93
C ARG A 222 -32.39 -1.78 -92.45
N ARG A 223 -31.22 -1.41 -92.99
CA ARG A 223 -30.95 -1.51 -94.44
C ARG A 223 -31.02 -2.94 -94.94
N VAL A 224 -30.43 -3.89 -94.21
CA VAL A 224 -30.48 -5.31 -94.56
C VAL A 224 -31.92 -5.84 -94.47
N GLU A 225 -32.69 -5.43 -93.46
CA GLU A 225 -34.11 -5.80 -93.33
C GLU A 225 -34.95 -5.28 -94.50
N GLU A 226 -34.77 -4.02 -94.89
CA GLU A 226 -35.43 -3.42 -96.06
C GLU A 226 -35.03 -4.17 -97.36
N GLU A 227 -33.75 -4.47 -97.56
CA GLU A 227 -33.27 -5.28 -98.70
C GLU A 227 -33.86 -6.70 -98.73
N ILE A 228 -34.00 -7.35 -97.56
CA ILE A 228 -34.64 -8.66 -97.44
C ILE A 228 -36.11 -8.56 -97.86
N VAL A 229 -36.86 -7.60 -97.29
CA VAL A 229 -38.29 -7.40 -97.59
C VAL A 229 -38.52 -7.11 -99.07
N ASP A 230 -37.73 -6.23 -99.67
CA ASP A 230 -37.82 -5.92 -101.09
C ASP A 230 -37.54 -7.14 -101.97
N ARG A 231 -36.49 -7.91 -101.65
CA ARG A 231 -36.17 -9.17 -102.35
C ARG A 231 -37.31 -10.19 -102.24
N TYR A 232 -37.92 -10.31 -101.06
CA TYR A 232 -39.11 -11.15 -100.86
C TYR A 232 -40.30 -10.68 -101.71
N SER A 233 -40.54 -9.37 -101.81
CA SER A 233 -41.65 -8.80 -102.59
C SER A 233 -41.47 -8.94 -104.11
N MET A 234 -40.23 -8.83 -104.60
CA MET A 234 -39.86 -9.07 -106.00
C MET A 234 -40.12 -10.52 -106.40
N ASN A 235 -39.67 -11.48 -105.58
CA ASN A 235 -39.92 -12.90 -105.80
C ASN A 235 -41.41 -13.27 -105.75
N ALA A 236 -42.22 -12.55 -104.95
CA ALA A 236 -43.67 -12.74 -104.92
C ALA A 236 -44.38 -12.21 -106.19
N ARG A 237 -43.85 -11.16 -106.83
CA ARG A 237 -44.39 -10.60 -108.10
C ARG A 237 -43.97 -11.39 -109.34
N GLN A 238 -42.84 -12.09 -109.31
CA GLN A 238 -42.29 -12.82 -110.46
C GLN A 238 -42.95 -14.19 -110.72
N GLY A 239 -44.06 -14.49 -110.05
CA GLY A 239 -44.95 -15.59 -110.42
C GLY A 239 -44.29 -16.96 -110.31
N SER A 240 -43.84 -17.34 -109.11
CA SER A 240 -43.61 -18.75 -108.80
C SER A 240 -44.35 -19.13 -107.52
N SER A 241 -45.39 -19.96 -107.66
CA SER A 241 -46.20 -20.50 -106.55
C SER A 241 -45.38 -21.32 -105.56
N ASP A 242 -44.16 -21.73 -105.93
CA ASP A 242 -43.29 -22.56 -105.12
C ASP A 242 -42.49 -21.77 -104.08
N PHE A 243 -42.27 -20.47 -104.30
CA PHE A 243 -41.51 -19.61 -103.37
C PHE A 243 -42.32 -19.24 -102.11
N LEU A 244 -43.61 -18.92 -102.30
CA LEU A 244 -44.53 -18.63 -101.19
C LEU A 244 -44.78 -19.89 -100.32
N ARG A 245 -44.76 -21.09 -100.91
CA ARG A 245 -44.87 -22.36 -100.17
C ARG A 245 -43.62 -22.71 -99.36
N ARG A 246 -42.41 -22.43 -99.87
CA ARG A 246 -41.16 -22.73 -99.16
C ARG A 246 -40.84 -21.77 -98.01
N ASN A 247 -41.24 -20.50 -98.10
CA ASN A 247 -40.83 -19.47 -97.13
C ASN A 247 -41.91 -19.02 -96.13
N ALA A 248 -43.13 -19.57 -96.21
CA ALA A 248 -44.18 -19.33 -95.21
C ALA A 248 -43.75 -19.66 -93.76
N LEU A 249 -42.73 -20.51 -93.58
CA LEU A 249 -42.22 -20.86 -92.26
C LEU A 249 -41.36 -19.78 -91.59
N ILE A 250 -40.78 -18.82 -92.33
CA ILE A 250 -39.87 -17.82 -91.73
C ILE A 250 -40.64 -16.63 -91.11
N ILE A 251 -41.87 -16.37 -91.58
CA ILE A 251 -42.71 -15.27 -91.07
C ILE A 251 -43.35 -15.60 -89.70
N LEU A 252 -43.43 -16.88 -89.32
CA LEU A 252 -43.91 -17.30 -87.99
C LEU A 252 -42.80 -17.56 -86.96
N GLY A 253 -41.52 -17.56 -87.38
CA GLY A 253 -40.37 -17.79 -86.48
C GLY A 253 -39.56 -16.52 -86.11
N GLY A 254 -39.74 -15.41 -86.83
CA GLY A 254 -38.92 -14.19 -86.68
C GLY A 254 -39.40 -13.17 -85.63
N GLY A 255 -40.51 -13.43 -84.93
CA GLY A 255 -41.08 -12.51 -83.93
C GLY A 255 -40.48 -12.63 -82.52
N ALA A 256 -39.58 -13.58 -82.28
CA ALA A 256 -39.13 -13.93 -80.93
C ALA A 256 -37.64 -14.26 -80.86
N LEU A 257 -36.72 -13.38 -81.32
CA LEU A 257 -35.33 -13.49 -80.86
C LEU A 257 -34.42 -12.25 -81.07
N LEU A 258 -34.83 -11.00 -80.79
CA LEU A 258 -33.87 -9.88 -80.61
C LEU A 258 -34.30 -8.87 -79.54
N ALA A 259 -34.76 -9.34 -78.39
CA ALA A 259 -34.94 -8.50 -77.19
C ALA A 259 -34.41 -9.13 -75.89
N SER A 260 -33.66 -10.23 -75.97
CA SER A 260 -32.90 -10.75 -74.83
C SER A 260 -31.41 -10.71 -75.16
N GLY A 261 -30.75 -9.68 -74.64
CA GLY A 261 -29.30 -9.70 -74.46
C GLY A 261 -28.95 -10.78 -73.45
N VAL A 262 -28.80 -12.01 -73.92
CA VAL A 262 -28.12 -13.10 -73.22
C VAL A 262 -27.10 -13.66 -74.20
N GLY A 263 -25.87 -13.22 -74.07
CA GLY A 263 -24.73 -13.83 -74.76
C GLY A 263 -24.43 -15.17 -74.12
N ILE A 264 -24.89 -16.26 -74.73
CA ILE A 264 -24.28 -17.58 -74.57
C ILE A 264 -23.95 -18.08 -75.98
N GLY A 265 -22.67 -18.06 -76.31
CA GLY A 265 -22.13 -18.79 -77.44
C GLY A 265 -21.86 -20.23 -77.05
N ALA A 266 -22.45 -21.17 -77.78
CA ALA A 266 -22.06 -22.57 -77.92
C ALA A 266 -22.36 -22.96 -79.38
N GLY A 267 -21.61 -23.75 -80.13
CA GLY A 267 -20.31 -24.40 -79.93
C GLY A 267 -19.48 -24.21 -81.21
N VAL A 268 -18.38 -24.92 -81.44
CA VAL A 268 -18.34 -26.38 -81.60
C VAL A 268 -16.97 -26.91 -81.20
N ALA A 269 -16.93 -27.97 -80.39
CA ALA A 269 -15.97 -29.08 -80.55
C ALA A 269 -16.42 -30.32 -79.75
N VAL A 270 -16.98 -31.28 -80.49
CA VAL A 270 -16.62 -32.71 -80.54
C VAL A 270 -16.55 -33.52 -79.22
N MET A 271 -17.31 -34.62 -79.21
CA MET A 271 -17.39 -35.64 -78.18
C MET A 271 -16.08 -36.43 -78.01
N THR A 272 -15.75 -36.81 -76.77
CA THR A 272 -15.51 -38.23 -76.40
C THR A 272 -15.69 -38.47 -74.89
N ALA A 273 -16.57 -39.43 -74.62
CA ALA A 273 -16.64 -40.45 -73.56
C ALA A 273 -16.03 -40.27 -72.14
N SER A 274 -16.86 -40.72 -71.19
CA SER A 274 -16.60 -41.42 -69.92
C SER A 274 -16.41 -40.61 -68.62
N ALA A 275 -17.23 -40.98 -67.65
CA ALA A 275 -17.32 -40.50 -66.26
C ALA A 275 -16.34 -41.26 -65.33
N PRO A 276 -16.49 -41.23 -63.99
CA PRO A 276 -16.29 -40.15 -63.02
C PRO A 276 -15.19 -40.52 -61.97
N ALA A 277 -14.80 -39.58 -61.10
CA ALA A 277 -14.41 -39.74 -59.67
C ALA A 277 -13.19 -38.93 -59.19
N ALA A 278 -13.31 -38.49 -57.93
CA ALA A 278 -12.28 -38.30 -56.89
C ALA A 278 -11.35 -37.06 -56.89
N ALA A 279 -11.63 -36.19 -55.90
CA ALA A 279 -10.77 -35.81 -54.76
C ALA A 279 -9.51 -34.92 -54.91
N ALA A 280 -9.36 -34.08 -53.87
CA ALA A 280 -8.18 -33.34 -53.38
C ALA A 280 -7.80 -32.06 -54.16
N ALA A 281 -7.46 -30.90 -53.56
CA ALA A 281 -7.06 -30.58 -52.20
C ALA A 281 -7.29 -29.07 -51.89
N ALA A 282 -7.39 -28.79 -50.59
CA ALA A 282 -7.04 -27.59 -49.80
C ALA A 282 -6.32 -26.43 -50.54
N THR A 283 -6.54 -25.15 -50.23
CA THR A 283 -6.42 -24.43 -48.93
C THR A 283 -7.16 -23.08 -49.02
N CYS A 284 -7.95 -22.65 -48.02
CA CYS A 284 -7.55 -21.75 -46.91
C CYS A 284 -6.80 -20.48 -47.40
N THR A 285 -7.16 -19.23 -47.09
CA THR A 285 -7.73 -18.62 -45.87
C THR A 285 -8.31 -17.24 -46.23
N GLY A 286 -9.51 -16.85 -45.76
CA GLY A 286 -9.69 -16.01 -44.56
C GLY A 286 -9.91 -14.52 -44.95
N GLY A 287 -10.91 -13.76 -44.50
CA GLY A 287 -11.87 -13.99 -43.42
C GLY A 287 -13.19 -13.25 -43.65
N LEU A 288 -14.21 -13.82 -43.03
CA LEU A 288 -15.59 -13.35 -42.96
C LEU A 288 -15.73 -12.36 -41.79
N ALA A 289 -16.61 -11.40 -42.01
CA ALA A 289 -17.30 -10.63 -40.98
C ALA A 289 -18.00 -11.54 -39.95
N VAL A 290 -18.31 -11.00 -38.76
CA VAL A 290 -19.67 -10.91 -38.20
C VAL A 290 -19.65 -10.22 -36.83
N LEU A 291 -20.81 -9.61 -36.58
CA LEU A 291 -21.27 -8.70 -35.54
C LEU A 291 -21.77 -9.38 -34.24
N TYR A 292 -21.79 -8.58 -33.16
CA TYR A 292 -22.78 -8.52 -32.06
C TYR A 292 -22.79 -9.52 -30.86
N SER A 293 -22.38 -9.00 -29.69
CA SER A 293 -23.23 -8.68 -28.50
C SER A 293 -23.50 -9.67 -27.33
N VAL A 294 -23.50 -9.07 -26.11
CA VAL A 294 -24.33 -9.29 -24.89
C VAL A 294 -23.74 -10.03 -23.64
N ILE A 295 -23.46 -9.20 -22.60
CA ILE A 295 -23.87 -9.22 -21.16
C ILE A 295 -23.74 -10.50 -20.29
N ASN A 296 -22.83 -10.41 -19.32
CA ASN A 296 -22.97 -10.53 -17.83
C ASN A 296 -23.60 -11.77 -17.16
N ALA A 297 -22.79 -12.46 -16.35
CA ALA A 297 -23.04 -13.15 -15.05
C ALA A 297 -21.71 -13.87 -14.70
N GLY A 298 -21.14 -13.90 -13.49
CA GLY A 298 -21.67 -13.95 -12.14
C GLY A 298 -20.97 -15.12 -11.44
N ALA A 299 -20.52 -14.90 -10.19
CA ALA A 299 -20.02 -15.89 -9.20
C ALA A 299 -18.58 -16.45 -9.39
N VAL A 300 -17.78 -16.78 -8.37
CA VAL A 300 -17.65 -16.58 -6.90
C VAL A 300 -16.40 -17.39 -6.50
N CYS A 301 -15.87 -17.13 -5.29
CA CYS A 301 -14.83 -17.85 -4.52
C CYS A 301 -13.37 -17.47 -4.80
N SER A 302 -12.49 -17.32 -3.83
CA SER A 302 -12.50 -17.08 -2.37
C SER A 302 -11.05 -17.31 -1.96
N GLU A 303 -10.40 -16.39 -1.27
CA GLU A 303 -9.58 -16.75 -0.10
C GLU A 303 -9.13 -15.52 0.68
N SER A 304 -9.04 -15.77 1.97
CA SER A 304 -9.12 -14.82 3.08
C SER A 304 -7.73 -14.55 3.65
N LEU A 305 -7.71 -13.75 4.74
CA LEU A 305 -6.65 -13.57 5.75
C LEU A 305 -5.67 -12.41 5.43
N ILE A 306 -5.35 -11.45 6.31
CA ILE A 306 -5.62 -11.17 7.72
C ILE A 306 -5.32 -9.66 7.94
N TYR A 307 -6.09 -9.00 8.80
CA TYR A 307 -5.93 -7.65 9.37
C TYR A 307 -4.88 -7.65 10.52
N PRO A 308 -4.28 -6.51 10.99
CA PRO A 308 -5.09 -5.48 11.65
C PRO A 308 -4.67 -4.02 11.47
N LYS A 309 -5.70 -3.19 11.69
CA LYS A 309 -5.69 -1.76 11.97
C LYS A 309 -4.86 -1.44 13.22
N VAL A 310 -4.24 -0.26 13.21
CA VAL A 310 -4.00 0.52 14.42
C VAL A 310 -4.61 1.90 14.21
N ALA A 311 -5.25 2.36 15.28
CA ALA A 311 -5.95 3.64 15.44
C ALA A 311 -5.00 4.84 15.39
#